data_AF-A0A6P1YRH1-F1
#
_entry.id   AF-A0A6P1YRH1-F1
#
_cell.length_a   1.000
_cell.length_b   1.000
_cell.length_c   1.000
_cell.angle_alpha   90.00
_cell.angle_beta   90.00
_cell.angle_gamma   90.00
#
_symmetry.space_group_name_H-M   'P 1'
#
loop_
_entity.id
_entity.type
_entity.pdbx_description
1 polymer ?
#
loop_
_entity_poly.entity_id
_entity_poly.type
_entity_poly.pdbx_seq_one_letter_code
_entity_poly.pdbx_strand_id
1 'polypeptide(L)'
;MAKEWIEATLPTGTSLSELAQACGLGVSRFARAFRTSTGVTSYGWLIARRIERAEDLLGASLSLAHIALACGFADQSHMTRIFKRATGLAPRTMI
;
A
#
# COMPACT_ATOMS: atom_id res chain seq x y z
N MET A 1 0.46 18.00 -3.15
CA MET A 1 1.89 18.39 -3.15
C MET A 1 2.90 17.31 -2.73
N ALA A 2 2.52 16.24 -2.01
CA ALA A 2 3.35 15.02 -1.93
C ALA A 2 2.49 13.78 -2.26
N LYS A 3 1.31 13.70 -1.63
CA LYS A 3 0.27 12.71 -1.92
C LYS A 3 -0.11 12.65 -3.40
N GLU A 4 -0.46 13.79 -4.02
CA GLU A 4 -0.83 13.85 -5.44
C GLU A 4 0.30 13.44 -6.39
N TRP A 5 1.56 13.75 -6.04
CA TRP A 5 2.71 13.39 -6.87
C TRP A 5 2.96 11.88 -6.80
N ILE A 6 2.81 11.30 -5.62
CA ILE A 6 2.86 9.87 -5.37
C ILE A 6 1.70 9.15 -6.07
N GLU A 7 0.47 9.66 -5.98
CA GLU A 7 -0.70 9.10 -6.67
C GLU A 7 -0.59 9.19 -8.20
N ALA A 8 0.00 10.25 -8.75
CA ALA A 8 0.15 10.45 -10.19
C ALA A 8 1.35 9.71 -10.81
N THR A 9 2.37 9.36 -10.02
CA THR A 9 3.66 8.88 -10.55
C THR A 9 3.90 7.39 -10.29
N LEU A 10 3.08 6.72 -9.45
CA LEU A 10 3.43 5.37 -8.99
C LEU A 10 2.70 4.27 -9.75
N PRO A 11 3.46 3.33 -10.34
CA PRO A 11 2.93 2.05 -10.77
C PRO A 11 2.22 1.34 -9.60
N THR A 12 1.15 0.62 -9.92
CA THR A 12 0.48 -0.28 -8.99
C THR A 12 1.49 -1.19 -8.29
N GLY A 13 1.53 -1.13 -6.95
CA GLY A 13 2.34 -2.02 -6.13
C GLY A 13 3.67 -1.46 -5.59
N THR A 14 3.99 -0.17 -5.80
CA THR A 14 5.25 0.39 -5.31
C THR A 14 5.38 0.33 -3.77
N SER A 15 6.58 -0.02 -3.31
CA SER A 15 6.98 -0.09 -1.90
C SER A 15 7.42 1.27 -1.35
N LEU A 16 7.44 1.39 -0.02
CA LEU A 16 7.94 2.58 0.66
C LEU A 16 9.43 2.85 0.37
N SER A 17 10.20 1.80 0.08
CA SER A 17 11.61 1.90 -0.29
C SER A 17 11.78 2.54 -1.66
N GLU A 18 11.03 2.05 -2.66
CA GLU A 18 11.05 2.60 -4.01
C GLU A 18 10.54 4.05 -4.03
N LEU A 19 9.54 4.36 -3.20
CA LEU A 19 9.07 5.72 -2.96
C LEU A 19 10.16 6.66 -2.45
N ALA A 20 10.91 6.22 -1.44
CA ALA A 20 11.99 7.02 -0.89
C ALA A 20 13.11 7.22 -1.91
N GLN A 21 13.47 6.16 -2.65
CA GLN A 21 14.46 6.21 -3.73
C GLN A 21 14.05 7.16 -4.86
N ALA A 22 12.80 7.14 -5.29
CA ALA A 22 12.28 8.05 -6.32
C ALA A 22 12.39 9.53 -5.91
N CYS A 23 12.33 9.82 -4.60
CA CYS A 23 12.54 11.15 -4.06
C CYS A 23 14.03 11.48 -3.75
N GLY A 24 14.97 10.56 -4.01
CA GLY A 24 16.37 10.73 -3.62
C GLY A 24 16.60 10.75 -2.10
N LEU A 25 15.69 10.14 -1.33
CA LEU A 25 15.72 10.13 0.13
C LEU A 25 15.91 8.71 0.66
N GLY A 26 16.53 8.60 1.84
CA GLY A 26 16.41 7.38 2.65
C GLY A 26 14.98 7.24 3.21
N VAL A 27 14.52 6.01 3.41
CA VAL A 27 13.16 5.68 3.89
C VAL A 27 12.76 6.48 5.13
N SER A 28 13.66 6.62 6.11
CA SER A 28 13.39 7.38 7.34
C SER A 28 13.19 8.87 7.09
N ARG A 29 14.00 9.46 6.19
CA ARG A 29 13.90 10.88 5.83
C ARG A 29 12.62 11.13 5.03
N PHE A 30 12.29 10.23 4.10
CA PHE A 30 11.04 10.25 3.37
C PHE A 30 9.83 10.15 4.31
N ALA A 31 9.82 9.19 5.22
CA ALA A 31 8.70 9.01 6.17
C ALA A 31 8.48 10.24 7.05
N ARG A 32 9.55 10.88 7.50
CA ARG A 32 9.47 12.14 8.27
C ARG A 32 8.94 13.29 7.41
N ALA A 33 9.51 13.52 6.24
CA ALA A 33 9.09 14.59 5.33
C ALA A 33 7.61 14.40 4.87
N PHE A 34 7.21 13.16 4.61
CA PHE A 34 5.84 12.80 4.25
C PHE A 34 4.88 13.09 5.40
N ARG A 35 5.22 12.71 6.64
CA ARG A 35 4.37 13.00 7.80
C ARG A 35 4.26 14.49 8.07
N THR A 36 5.36 15.23 7.96
CA THR A 36 5.36 16.69 8.13
C THR A 36 4.49 17.38 7.09
N SER A 37 4.46 16.88 5.85
CA SER A 37 3.69 17.50 4.75
C SER A 37 2.23 17.05 4.67
N THR A 38 1.90 15.82 5.07
CA THR A 38 0.56 15.24 4.90
C THR A 38 -0.21 15.04 6.21
N GLY A 39 0.46 15.17 7.36
CA GLY A 39 -0.11 14.91 8.69
C GLY A 39 -0.25 13.43 9.04
N VAL A 40 -0.04 12.50 8.10
CA VAL A 40 -0.17 11.06 8.30
C VAL A 40 1.14 10.32 8.05
N THR A 41 1.31 9.13 8.66
CA THR A 41 2.52 8.35 8.44
C THR A 41 2.53 7.79 7.01
N SER A 42 3.70 7.80 6.36
CA SER A 42 3.84 7.27 5.00
C SER A 42 3.45 5.80 4.90
N TYR A 43 3.79 5.00 5.92
CA TYR A 43 3.36 3.60 6.00
C TYR A 43 1.84 3.47 6.13
N GLY A 44 1.19 4.24 7.01
CA GLY A 44 -0.26 4.17 7.18
C GLY A 44 -1.02 4.59 5.93
N TRP A 45 -0.57 5.66 5.28
CA TRP A 45 -1.13 6.11 4.00
C TRP A 45 -0.96 5.05 2.90
N LEU A 46 0.24 4.48 2.78
CA LEU A 46 0.51 3.45 1.78
C LEU A 46 -0.34 2.20 2.02
N ILE A 47 -0.47 1.76 3.28
CA ILE A 47 -1.29 0.59 3.62
C ILE A 47 -2.76 0.83 3.27
N ALA A 48 -3.34 2.00 3.57
CA ALA A 48 -4.72 2.31 3.22
C ALA A 48 -4.95 2.18 1.70
N ARG A 49 -4.06 2.76 0.89
CA ARG A 49 -4.12 2.67 -0.58
C ARG A 49 -4.00 1.24 -1.10
N ARG A 50 -3.17 0.41 -0.48
CA ARG A 50 -3.02 -1.01 -0.85
C ARG A 50 -4.25 -1.83 -0.51
N ILE A 51 -4.96 -1.48 0.55
CA ILE A 51 -6.20 -2.14 0.96
C ILE A 51 -7.33 -1.76 0.03
N GLU A 52 -7.52 -0.48 -0.26
CA GLU A 52 -8.50 -0.01 -1.25
C GLU A 52 -8.29 -0.72 -2.60
N ARG A 53 -7.03 -0.84 -3.05
CA ARG A 53 -6.69 -1.60 -4.26
C ARG A 53 -6.99 -3.09 -4.15
N ALA A 54 -6.74 -3.70 -2.99
CA ALA A 54 -7.05 -5.10 -2.78
C ALA A 54 -8.56 -5.33 -2.83
N GLU A 55 -9.37 -4.44 -2.25
CA GLU A 55 -10.83 -4.47 -2.35
C GLU A 55 -11.30 -4.41 -3.82
N ASP A 56 -10.72 -3.56 -4.65
CA ASP A 56 -11.04 -3.48 -6.09
C ASP A 56 -10.72 -4.78 -6.86
N LEU A 57 -9.73 -5.55 -6.39
CA LEU A 57 -9.29 -6.80 -7.03
C LEU A 57 -9.94 -8.04 -6.41
N LEU A 58 -10.47 -7.93 -5.18
CA LEU A 58 -11.25 -8.98 -4.52
C LEU A 58 -12.61 -9.08 -5.23
N GLY A 59 -12.77 -10.14 -6.01
CA GLY A 59 -13.92 -10.33 -6.92
C GLY A 59 -13.49 -10.60 -8.36
N ALA A 60 -12.25 -10.27 -8.73
CA ALA A 60 -11.63 -10.82 -9.92
C ALA A 60 -11.26 -12.30 -9.69
N SER A 61 -11.22 -13.12 -10.74
CA SER A 61 -10.78 -14.53 -10.69
C SER A 61 -9.25 -14.67 -10.48
N LEU A 62 -8.68 -13.87 -9.59
CA LEU A 62 -7.27 -13.84 -9.23
C LEU A 62 -7.04 -14.55 -7.89
N SER A 63 -5.88 -15.19 -7.75
CA SER A 63 -5.47 -15.75 -6.47
C SER A 63 -5.11 -14.65 -5.47
N LEU A 64 -5.34 -14.88 -4.18
CA LEU A 64 -4.95 -13.93 -3.13
C LEU A 64 -3.44 -13.63 -3.13
N ALA A 65 -2.60 -14.57 -3.56
CA ALA A 65 -1.17 -14.36 -3.74
C ALA A 65 -0.86 -13.38 -4.88
N HIS A 66 -1.55 -13.49 -6.02
CA HIS A 66 -1.42 -12.51 -7.10
C HIS A 66 -1.94 -11.13 -6.69
N ILE A 67 -3.08 -11.06 -5.99
CA ILE A 67 -3.62 -9.80 -5.49
C ILE A 67 -2.62 -9.14 -4.52
N ALA A 68 -2.00 -9.91 -3.64
CA ALA A 68 -1.00 -9.39 -2.71
C ALA A 68 0.18 -8.74 -3.44
N LEU A 69 0.75 -9.41 -4.44
CA LEU A 69 1.86 -8.87 -5.23
C LEU A 69 1.43 -7.65 -6.07
N ALA A 70 0.25 -7.70 -6.69
CA ALA A 70 -0.29 -6.59 -7.49
C ALA A 70 -0.57 -5.34 -6.64
N CYS A 71 -0.93 -5.52 -5.37
CA CYS A 71 -1.09 -4.45 -4.39
C CYS A 71 0.23 -4.07 -3.68
N GLY A 72 1.36 -4.69 -4.03
CA GLY A 72 2.68 -4.36 -3.46
C GLY A 72 2.96 -4.94 -2.08
N PHE A 73 2.14 -5.86 -1.58
CA PHE A 73 2.47 -6.63 -0.38
C PHE A 73 3.61 -7.61 -0.67
N ALA A 74 4.40 -7.91 0.36
CA ALA A 74 5.50 -8.87 0.24
C ALA A 74 5.00 -10.29 -0.10
N ASP A 75 3.86 -10.67 0.47
CA ASP A 75 3.23 -11.98 0.29
C ASP A 75 1.75 -11.94 0.73
N GLN A 76 1.04 -13.04 0.46
CA GLN A 76 -0.38 -13.21 0.82
C GLN A 76 -0.65 -13.13 2.34
N SER A 77 0.25 -13.67 3.17
CA SER A 77 0.09 -13.70 4.63
C SER A 77 0.20 -12.28 5.21
N HIS A 78 1.16 -11.50 4.69
CA HIS A 78 1.30 -10.09 5.00
C HIS A 78 0.06 -9.31 4.60
N MET A 79 -0.44 -9.48 3.37
CA MET A 79 -1.68 -8.86 2.93
C MET A 79 -2.85 -9.21 3.86
N THR A 80 -3.06 -10.50 4.14
CA THR A 80 -4.19 -10.99 4.94
C THR A 80 -4.19 -10.38 6.35
N ARG A 81 -3.03 -10.32 7.00
CA ARG A 81 -2.88 -9.75 8.36
C ARG A 81 -3.21 -8.25 8.37
N ILE A 82 -2.72 -7.52 7.37
CA ILE A 82 -2.91 -6.07 7.29
C ILE A 82 -4.35 -5.74 6.91
N PHE A 83 -4.90 -6.45 5.93
CA PHE A 83 -6.28 -6.31 5.48
C PHE A 83 -7.25 -6.53 6.64
N LYS A 84 -7.14 -7.66 7.34
CA LYS A 84 -7.97 -7.95 8.53
C LYS A 84 -7.85 -6.90 9.62
N ARG A 85 -6.65 -6.33 9.83
CA ARG A 85 -6.44 -5.28 10.82
C ARG A 85 -7.15 -3.98 10.44
N ALA A 86 -7.28 -3.67 9.16
CA ALA A 86 -7.89 -2.42 8.71
C ALA A 86 -9.40 -2.54 8.49
N THR A 87 -9.87 -3.65 7.93
CA THR A 87 -11.28 -3.84 7.54
C THR A 87 -12.09 -4.66 8.57
N GLY A 88 -11.41 -5.32 9.51
CA GLY A 88 -12.03 -6.26 10.44
C GLY A 88 -12.36 -7.63 9.83
N LEU A 89 -12.28 -7.78 8.51
CA LEU A 89 -12.63 -8.98 7.76
C LEU A 89 -11.41 -9.59 7.08
N ALA A 90 -11.35 -10.91 6.95
CA ALA A 90 -10.30 -11.55 6.16
C ALA A 90 -10.64 -11.44 4.66
N PRO A 91 -9.66 -11.25 3.75
CA PRO A 91 -9.91 -11.23 2.31
C PRO A 91 -10.69 -12.44 1.79
N ARG A 92 -10.50 -13.62 2.40
CA ARG A 92 -11.22 -14.86 2.07
C ARG A 92 -12.75 -14.73 2.22
N THR A 93 -13.24 -13.82 3.05
CA THR A 93 -14.68 -13.62 3.28
C THR A 93 -15.31 -12.70 2.22
N MET A 94 -14.49 -12.05 1.39
CA MET A 94 -14.92 -11.07 0.37
C MET A 94 -14.77 -11.59 -1.07
N ILE A 95 -14.42 -12.87 -1.25
CA ILE A 95 -14.27 -13.56 -2.54
C ILE A 95 -15.33 -14.63 -2.73
#